data_AF-A0AAJ2Q037-F1
#
_entry.id   AF-A0AAJ2Q037-F1
#
_cell.length_a   1.000
_cell.length_b   1.000
_cell.length_c   1.000
_cell.angle_alpha   90.00
_cell.angle_beta   90.00
_cell.angle_gamma   90.00
#
_symmetry.space_group_name_H-M   'P 1'
#
loop_
_entity.id
_entity.type
_entity.pdbx_description
1 polymer ?
#
loop_
_entity_poly.entity_id
_entity_poly.type
_entity_poly.pdbx_seq_one_letter_code
_entity_poly.pdbx_strand_id
1 'polypeptide(L)'
;MGLRIHFTYEDLARVVLAEEPDPLWEGLLSLHLLQNRDGTLVFGRWRRATRGLFDPELPRLRHLAPPRGYSADFLTPAGAADGFEPGVDALLATPRTRLRTDLTELALARPLPGWARPLADGDTQALRGLSGLVRRHHERFVAPYWAHVRARFDEARSVAARALLRSGFGGLAEGLHPSVRWSAPVLHIAGPHLRGDLRLDGRGLRIVPSFFCWPGPIVLRDGSLPPVLVHPVTHDPRWLA
;
A
#
# COMPACT_ATOMS: atom_id res chain seq x y z
N MET A 1 4.42 -0.01 20.99
CA MET A 1 5.49 0.41 20.07
C MET A 1 4.84 0.78 18.74
N GLY A 2 5.31 1.81 18.05
CA GLY A 2 4.68 2.37 16.85
C GLY A 2 5.71 3.09 15.97
N LEU A 3 5.26 3.66 14.86
CA LEU A 3 6.07 4.51 13.98
C LEU A 3 5.88 5.98 14.35
N ARG A 4 6.97 6.75 14.27
CA ARG A 4 6.95 8.22 14.37
C ARG A 4 7.39 8.80 13.02
N ILE A 5 6.54 9.62 12.42
CA ILE A 5 6.88 10.38 11.22
C ILE A 5 7.18 11.81 11.64
N HIS A 6 8.40 12.27 11.39
CA HIS A 6 8.91 13.59 11.77
C HIS A 6 8.78 14.55 10.59
N PHE A 7 8.05 15.63 10.80
CA PHE A 7 7.84 16.68 9.81
C PHE A 7 8.74 17.87 10.10
N THR A 8 9.27 18.48 9.04
CA THR A 8 9.68 19.89 9.03
C THR A 8 8.50 20.78 8.64
N TYR A 9 8.64 22.11 8.77
CA TYR A 9 7.62 23.03 8.27
C TYR A 9 7.47 22.99 6.74
N GLU A 10 8.56 22.72 6.01
CA GLU A 10 8.52 22.53 4.57
C GLU A 10 7.70 21.28 4.18
N ASP A 11 7.82 20.21 4.96
CA ASP A 11 7.06 18.98 4.72
C ASP A 11 5.56 19.21 4.79
N LEU A 12 5.09 20.04 5.74
CA LEU A 12 3.67 20.36 5.89
C LEU A 12 3.09 21.05 4.65
N ALA A 13 3.88 21.89 3.97
CA ALA A 13 3.48 22.54 2.72
C ALA A 13 3.47 21.57 1.52
N ARG A 14 4.15 20.42 1.65
CA ARG A 14 4.28 19.37 0.65
C ARG A 14 3.44 18.13 0.98
N VAL A 15 2.49 18.23 1.92
CA VAL A 15 1.50 17.18 2.16
C VAL A 15 0.48 17.18 1.02
N VAL A 16 0.31 16.02 0.38
CA VAL A 16 -0.63 15.87 -0.73
C VAL A 16 -1.54 14.69 -0.47
N LEU A 17 -2.85 14.91 -0.60
CA LEU A 17 -3.83 13.83 -0.67
C LEU A 17 -3.82 13.27 -2.10
N ALA A 18 -3.74 11.95 -2.25
CA ALA A 18 -3.82 11.27 -3.54
C ALA A 18 -5.09 11.67 -4.32
N GLU A 19 -4.95 12.00 -5.61
CA GLU A 19 -6.09 12.40 -6.45
C GLU A 19 -7.00 11.24 -6.85
N GLU A 20 -6.41 10.06 -7.03
CA GLU A 20 -7.06 8.81 -7.43
C GLU A 20 -6.62 7.64 -6.53
N PRO A 21 -7.41 6.55 -6.42
CA PRO A 21 -6.97 5.34 -5.73
C PRO A 21 -5.73 4.76 -6.40
N ASP A 22 -4.72 4.39 -5.61
CA ASP A 22 -3.48 3.84 -6.14
C ASP A 22 -3.64 2.33 -6.43
N PRO A 23 -3.59 1.91 -7.71
CA PRO A 23 -3.98 0.56 -8.09
C PRO A 23 -2.96 -0.51 -7.70
N LEU A 24 -1.68 -0.15 -7.50
CA LEU A 24 -0.67 -1.11 -7.04
C LEU A 24 -0.73 -1.29 -5.52
N TRP A 25 -1.04 -0.23 -4.76
CA TRP A 25 -1.38 -0.38 -3.34
C TRP A 25 -2.65 -1.22 -3.14
N GLU A 26 -3.71 -0.96 -3.88
CA GLU A 26 -4.94 -1.80 -3.83
C GLU A 26 -4.66 -3.26 -4.23
N GLY A 27 -3.80 -3.47 -5.24
CA GLY A 27 -3.31 -4.79 -5.64
C GLY A 27 -2.58 -5.52 -4.53
N LEU A 28 -1.60 -4.86 -3.90
CA LEU A 28 -0.84 -5.42 -2.79
C LEU A 28 -1.74 -5.77 -1.59
N LEU A 29 -2.62 -4.86 -1.22
CA LEU A 29 -3.44 -4.98 -0.01
C LEU A 29 -4.60 -5.98 -0.19
N SER A 30 -5.17 -6.07 -1.39
CA SER A 30 -6.10 -7.16 -1.71
C SER A 30 -5.41 -8.53 -1.62
N LEU A 31 -4.16 -8.64 -2.09
CA LEU A 31 -3.38 -9.87 -1.95
C LEU A 31 -3.14 -10.23 -0.47
N HIS A 32 -2.93 -9.26 0.41
CA HIS A 32 -2.85 -9.52 1.86
C HIS A 32 -4.15 -10.11 2.40
N LEU A 33 -5.30 -9.51 2.04
CA LEU A 33 -6.62 -9.95 2.51
C LEU A 33 -7.05 -11.33 1.98
N LEU A 34 -6.52 -11.79 0.84
CA LEU A 34 -6.74 -13.15 0.33
C LEU A 34 -5.92 -14.22 1.08
N GLN A 35 -4.86 -13.82 1.79
CA GLN A 35 -3.95 -14.72 2.49
C GLN A 35 -4.32 -14.94 3.96
N ASN A 36 -5.26 -14.17 4.50
CA ASN A 36 -5.70 -14.28 5.89
C ASN A 36 -7.24 -14.14 6.02
N ARG A 37 -7.74 -14.08 7.26
CA ARG A 37 -9.18 -13.92 7.57
C ARG A 37 -9.50 -12.55 8.13
N ASP A 38 -8.60 -11.59 8.01
CA ASP A 38 -8.81 -10.25 8.55
C ASP A 38 -9.98 -9.57 7.81
N GLY A 39 -10.68 -8.68 8.52
CA GLY A 39 -11.84 -7.97 7.97
C GLY A 39 -12.96 -8.87 7.47
N THR A 40 -13.19 -10.06 8.05
CA THR A 40 -14.19 -11.03 7.56
C THR A 40 -15.60 -10.47 7.44
N LEU A 41 -15.99 -9.55 8.31
CA LEU A 41 -17.29 -8.87 8.20
C LEU A 41 -17.40 -8.02 6.92
N VAL A 42 -16.31 -7.40 6.48
CA VAL A 42 -16.27 -6.52 5.31
C VAL A 42 -15.93 -7.30 4.03
N PHE A 43 -14.84 -8.07 4.04
CA PHE A 43 -14.28 -8.71 2.84
C PHE A 43 -14.66 -10.19 2.68
N GLY A 44 -15.48 -10.74 3.59
CA GLY A 44 -15.87 -12.15 3.54
C GLY A 44 -16.66 -12.53 2.29
N ARG A 45 -17.55 -11.65 1.82
CA ARG A 45 -18.31 -11.86 0.56
C ARG A 45 -17.40 -11.82 -0.66
N TRP A 46 -16.51 -10.82 -0.72
CA TRP A 46 -15.51 -10.69 -1.78
C TRP A 46 -14.62 -11.94 -1.86
N ARG A 47 -14.07 -12.41 -0.73
CA ARG A 47 -13.28 -13.65 -0.69
C ARG A 47 -14.03 -14.88 -1.19
N ARG A 48 -15.35 -14.96 -0.93
CA ARG A 48 -16.18 -16.06 -1.45
C ARG A 48 -16.39 -15.94 -2.95
N ALA A 49 -16.70 -14.73 -3.44
CA ALA A 49 -16.90 -14.46 -4.86
C ALA A 49 -15.65 -14.76 -5.69
N THR A 50 -14.45 -14.52 -5.14
CA THR A 50 -13.18 -14.72 -5.85
C THR A 50 -12.55 -16.10 -5.65
N ARG A 51 -13.12 -16.97 -4.79
CA ARG A 51 -12.55 -18.30 -4.46
C ARG A 51 -12.42 -19.22 -5.69
N GLY A 52 -13.27 -19.06 -6.70
CA GLY A 52 -13.24 -19.86 -7.93
C GLY A 52 -12.22 -19.39 -8.98
N LEU A 53 -11.54 -18.26 -8.75
CA LEU A 53 -10.59 -17.70 -9.72
C LEU A 53 -9.24 -18.41 -9.60
N PHE A 54 -9.06 -19.48 -10.38
CA PHE A 54 -7.81 -20.25 -10.40
C PHE A 54 -6.76 -19.61 -11.32
N ASP A 55 -5.58 -19.34 -10.76
CA ASP A 55 -4.34 -19.08 -11.49
C ASP A 55 -3.21 -19.79 -10.74
N PRO A 56 -2.52 -20.77 -11.36
CA PRO A 56 -1.50 -21.56 -10.66
C PRO A 56 -0.25 -20.72 -10.31
N GLU A 57 -0.05 -19.58 -10.95
CA GLU A 57 1.16 -18.77 -10.79
C GLU A 57 0.97 -17.63 -9.77
N LEU A 58 -0.25 -17.16 -9.53
CA LEU A 58 -0.52 -16.09 -8.55
C LEU A 58 -0.07 -16.38 -7.11
N PRO A 59 -0.05 -17.63 -6.61
CA PRO A 59 0.56 -17.95 -5.33
C PRO A 59 2.02 -17.47 -5.21
N ARG A 60 2.75 -17.26 -6.32
CA ARG A 60 4.12 -16.73 -6.28
C ARG A 60 4.19 -15.33 -5.69
N LEU A 61 3.21 -14.46 -5.94
CA LEU A 61 3.18 -13.09 -5.39
C LEU A 61 3.22 -13.09 -3.86
N ARG A 62 2.69 -14.14 -3.21
CA ARG A 62 2.68 -14.31 -1.74
C ARG A 62 4.08 -14.42 -1.13
N HIS A 63 5.08 -14.79 -1.92
CA HIS A 63 6.47 -14.79 -1.45
C HIS A 63 7.01 -13.37 -1.29
N LEU A 64 6.59 -12.45 -2.17
CA LEU A 64 7.02 -11.04 -2.20
C LEU A 64 6.15 -10.13 -1.34
N ALA A 65 4.90 -10.54 -1.10
CA ALA A 65 3.89 -9.77 -0.37
C ALA A 65 3.19 -10.62 0.71
N PRO A 66 3.90 -11.02 1.78
CA PRO A 66 3.25 -11.66 2.91
C PRO A 66 2.24 -10.71 3.57
N PRO A 67 1.12 -11.22 4.12
CA PRO A 67 0.08 -10.39 4.71
C PRO A 67 0.47 -9.77 6.06
N ARG A 68 1.63 -10.15 6.61
CA ARG A 68 2.18 -9.64 7.87
C ARG A 68 3.68 -9.51 7.73
N GLY A 69 4.23 -8.45 8.32
CA GLY A 69 5.64 -8.11 8.18
C GLY A 69 5.90 -7.26 6.93
N TYR A 70 7.06 -7.45 6.32
CA TYR A 70 7.50 -6.66 5.17
C TYR A 70 6.99 -7.25 3.84
N SER A 71 6.47 -6.40 2.96
CA SER A 71 6.26 -6.71 1.54
C SER A 71 7.24 -5.87 0.73
N ALA A 72 7.84 -6.44 -0.32
CA ALA A 72 8.84 -5.72 -1.11
C ALA A 72 8.29 -4.40 -1.67
N ASP A 73 8.93 -3.28 -1.31
CA ASP A 73 8.44 -1.92 -1.60
C ASP A 73 8.36 -1.65 -3.12
N PHE A 74 9.22 -2.29 -3.93
CA PHE A 74 9.16 -2.17 -5.39
C PHE A 74 7.84 -2.66 -6.03
N LEU A 75 6.99 -3.37 -5.27
CA LEU A 75 5.64 -3.75 -5.73
C LEU A 75 4.67 -2.57 -5.77
N THR A 76 4.99 -1.47 -5.08
CA THR A 76 4.17 -0.24 -5.00
C THR A 76 5.03 0.98 -5.34
N PRO A 77 5.59 1.06 -6.56
CA PRO A 77 6.46 2.15 -6.98
C PRO A 77 5.68 3.48 -7.03
N ALA A 78 6.40 4.59 -6.83
CA ALA A 78 5.79 5.94 -6.83
C ALA A 78 5.05 6.28 -8.14
N GLY A 79 5.49 5.73 -9.28
CA GLY A 79 4.82 5.90 -10.58
C GLY A 79 3.40 5.35 -10.65
N ALA A 80 2.98 4.52 -9.68
CA ALA A 80 1.58 4.07 -9.57
C ALA A 80 0.60 5.22 -9.24
N ALA A 81 1.12 6.37 -8.77
CA ALA A 81 0.33 7.58 -8.59
C ALA A 81 -0.30 8.08 -9.90
N ASP A 82 0.32 7.78 -11.05
CA ASP A 82 -0.16 8.17 -12.38
C ASP A 82 -1.07 7.10 -13.02
N GLY A 83 -1.40 6.04 -12.27
CA GLY A 83 -2.29 4.97 -12.69
C GLY A 83 -1.62 3.61 -12.85
N PHE A 84 -2.39 2.64 -13.36
CA PHE A 84 -2.01 1.23 -13.30
C PHE A 84 -0.83 0.88 -14.21
N GLU A 85 -0.92 1.17 -15.52
CA GLU A 85 0.17 0.86 -16.45
C GLU A 85 1.46 1.66 -16.14
N PRO A 86 1.41 2.98 -15.84
CA PRO A 86 2.60 3.70 -15.33
C PRO A 86 3.22 3.05 -14.09
N GLY A 87 2.39 2.55 -13.16
CA GLY A 87 2.86 1.79 -12.00
C GLY A 87 3.56 0.50 -12.39
N VAL A 88 3.01 -0.28 -13.33
CA VAL A 88 3.63 -1.53 -13.78
C VAL A 88 4.92 -1.26 -14.56
N ASP A 89 4.97 -0.20 -15.36
CA ASP A 89 6.20 0.24 -16.05
C ASP A 89 7.28 0.67 -15.06
N ALA A 90 6.90 1.38 -13.99
CA ALA A 90 7.82 1.72 -12.91
C ALA A 90 8.34 0.47 -12.16
N LEU A 91 7.49 -0.54 -11.97
CA LEU A 91 7.91 -1.83 -11.41
C LEU A 91 8.94 -2.50 -12.34
N LEU A 92 8.67 -2.57 -13.65
CA LEU A 92 9.60 -3.10 -14.65
C LEU A 92 10.93 -2.35 -14.69
N ALA A 93 10.90 -1.04 -14.48
CA ALA A 93 12.07 -0.16 -14.47
C ALA A 93 12.79 -0.09 -13.11
N THR A 94 12.37 -0.91 -12.12
CA THR A 94 13.00 -0.90 -10.79
C THR A 94 14.49 -1.18 -10.89
N PRO A 95 15.37 -0.29 -10.38
CA PRO A 95 16.81 -0.51 -10.42
C PRO A 95 17.24 -1.82 -9.75
N ARG A 96 18.24 -2.51 -10.30
CA ARG A 96 18.77 -3.76 -9.73
C ARG A 96 19.18 -3.63 -8.26
N THR A 97 19.78 -2.50 -7.89
CA THR A 97 20.15 -2.20 -6.50
C THR A 97 18.93 -2.22 -5.59
N ARG A 98 17.81 -1.62 -6.03
CA ARG A 98 16.54 -1.63 -5.29
C ARG A 98 15.95 -3.03 -5.16
N LEU A 99 15.89 -3.78 -6.26
CA LEU A 99 15.39 -5.17 -6.26
C LEU A 99 16.17 -6.02 -5.24
N ARG A 100 17.50 -5.90 -5.23
CA ARG A 100 18.35 -6.62 -4.29
C ARG A 100 18.11 -6.18 -2.85
N THR A 101 18.02 -4.89 -2.57
CA THR A 101 17.73 -4.37 -1.23
C THR A 101 16.44 -4.94 -0.69
N ASP A 102 15.34 -4.84 -1.45
CA ASP A 102 14.02 -5.28 -1.00
C ASP A 102 13.97 -6.79 -0.80
N LEU A 103 14.53 -7.57 -1.72
CA LEU A 103 14.56 -9.03 -1.58
C LEU A 103 15.48 -9.49 -0.44
N THR A 104 16.55 -8.74 -0.14
CA THR A 104 17.43 -9.03 1.01
C THR A 104 16.71 -8.73 2.33
N GLU A 105 16.05 -7.58 2.44
CA GLU A 105 15.24 -7.23 3.61
C GLU A 105 14.11 -8.25 3.83
N LEU A 106 13.43 -8.65 2.75
CA LEU A 106 12.38 -9.66 2.82
C LEU A 106 12.92 -11.03 3.26
N ALA A 107 14.13 -11.38 2.84
CA ALA A 107 14.79 -12.63 3.21
C ALA A 107 15.13 -12.72 4.71
N LEU A 108 15.23 -11.59 5.43
CA LEU A 108 15.47 -11.58 6.89
C LEU A 108 14.34 -12.24 7.68
N ALA A 109 13.10 -12.13 7.18
CA ALA A 109 11.93 -12.69 7.85
C ALA A 109 11.53 -14.07 7.32
N ARG A 110 11.95 -14.44 6.10
CA ARG A 110 11.55 -15.71 5.47
C ARG A 110 12.49 -16.16 4.36
N PRO A 111 12.68 -17.48 4.15
CA PRO A 111 13.41 -17.96 2.98
C PRO A 111 12.67 -17.58 1.68
N LEU A 112 13.42 -17.06 0.72
CA LEU A 112 12.91 -16.77 -0.61
C LEU A 112 13.15 -17.96 -1.55
N PRO A 113 12.17 -18.31 -2.40
CA PRO A 113 12.32 -19.39 -3.39
C PRO A 113 13.31 -19.00 -4.49
N GLY A 114 13.90 -20.01 -5.15
CA GLY A 114 14.93 -19.79 -6.17
C GLY A 114 14.51 -18.92 -7.36
N TRP A 115 13.21 -18.85 -7.67
CA TRP A 115 12.69 -17.98 -8.73
C TRP A 115 12.82 -16.48 -8.42
N ALA A 116 12.97 -16.10 -7.14
CA ALA A 116 13.17 -14.71 -6.74
C ALA A 116 14.60 -14.22 -7.01
N ARG A 117 15.57 -15.14 -7.19
CA ARG A 117 16.97 -14.78 -7.44
C ARG A 117 17.17 -14.01 -8.75
N PRO A 118 16.61 -14.45 -9.91
CA PRO A 118 16.62 -13.65 -11.13
C PRO A 118 16.07 -12.22 -10.95
N LEU A 119 15.06 -12.01 -10.09
CA LEU A 119 14.57 -10.66 -9.78
C LEU A 119 15.64 -9.82 -9.06
N ALA A 120 16.32 -10.39 -8.06
CA ALA A 120 17.42 -9.70 -7.36
C ALA A 120 18.59 -9.34 -8.29
N ASP A 121 18.73 -10.09 -9.38
CA ASP A 121 19.71 -9.84 -10.43
C ASP A 121 19.23 -8.85 -11.51
N GLY A 122 18.00 -8.35 -11.40
CA GLY A 122 17.41 -7.43 -12.39
C GLY A 122 17.15 -8.09 -13.73
N ASP A 123 16.95 -9.42 -13.75
CA ASP A 123 16.63 -10.15 -14.98
C ASP A 123 15.31 -9.64 -15.58
N THR A 124 15.38 -9.12 -16.81
CA THR A 124 14.24 -8.47 -17.45
C THR A 124 13.11 -9.45 -17.74
N GLN A 125 13.40 -10.72 -18.05
CA GLN A 125 12.37 -11.72 -18.30
C GLN A 125 11.62 -12.08 -17.02
N ALA A 126 12.34 -12.21 -15.89
CA ALA A 126 11.74 -12.42 -14.59
C ALA A 126 10.85 -11.23 -14.17
N LEU A 127 11.31 -9.99 -14.39
CA LEU A 127 10.52 -8.78 -14.10
C LEU A 127 9.27 -8.68 -14.97
N ARG A 128 9.34 -9.03 -16.26
CA ARG A 128 8.17 -9.13 -17.14
C ARG A 128 7.19 -10.19 -16.66
N GLY A 129 7.70 -11.35 -16.24
CA GLY A 129 6.89 -12.41 -15.65
C GLY A 129 6.16 -11.93 -14.39
N LEU A 130 6.86 -11.25 -13.49
CA LEU A 130 6.29 -10.66 -12.28
C LEU A 130 5.22 -9.61 -12.61
N SER A 131 5.51 -8.71 -13.55
CA SER A 131 4.55 -7.69 -13.99
C SER A 131 3.29 -8.32 -14.56
N GLY A 132 3.42 -9.41 -15.32
CA GLY A 132 2.29 -10.21 -15.78
C GLY A 132 1.47 -10.80 -14.63
N LEU A 133 2.10 -11.21 -13.53
CA LEU A 133 1.40 -11.67 -12.33
C LEU A 133 0.63 -10.54 -11.65
N VAL A 134 1.25 -9.37 -11.52
CA VAL A 134 0.61 -8.17 -10.94
C VAL A 134 -0.62 -7.76 -11.77
N ARG A 135 -0.51 -7.74 -13.11
CA ARG A 135 -1.64 -7.50 -14.03
C ARG A 135 -2.78 -8.48 -13.81
N ARG A 136 -2.50 -9.78 -13.88
CA ARG A 136 -3.53 -10.81 -13.69
C ARG A 136 -4.16 -10.79 -12.30
N HIS A 137 -3.40 -10.46 -11.26
CA HIS A 137 -3.95 -10.29 -9.91
C HIS A 137 -4.93 -9.11 -9.87
N HIS A 138 -4.52 -7.94 -10.37
CA HIS A 138 -5.35 -6.75 -10.40
C HIS A 138 -6.64 -6.99 -11.20
N GLU A 139 -6.53 -7.50 -12.43
CA GLU A 139 -7.67 -7.80 -13.31
C GLU A 139 -8.70 -8.74 -12.67
N ARG A 140 -8.25 -9.71 -11.87
CA ARG A 140 -9.12 -10.74 -11.28
C ARG A 140 -9.73 -10.33 -9.96
N PHE A 141 -8.95 -9.68 -9.09
CA PHE A 141 -9.32 -9.48 -7.69
C PHE A 141 -9.65 -8.03 -7.33
N VAL A 142 -9.24 -7.06 -8.15
CA VAL A 142 -9.38 -5.62 -7.87
C VAL A 142 -10.25 -4.94 -8.92
N ALA A 143 -9.91 -5.05 -10.20
CA ALA A 143 -10.59 -4.38 -11.31
C ALA A 143 -12.12 -4.57 -11.34
N PRO A 144 -12.69 -5.76 -11.07
CA PRO A 144 -14.14 -5.96 -11.06
C PRO A 144 -14.87 -5.16 -9.98
N TYR A 145 -14.15 -4.75 -8.94
CA TYR A 145 -14.68 -4.02 -7.78
C TYR A 145 -14.28 -2.55 -7.77
N TRP A 146 -13.62 -2.08 -8.83
CA TRP A 146 -12.97 -0.78 -8.86
C TRP A 146 -13.95 0.41 -8.72
N ALA A 147 -15.21 0.24 -9.13
CA ALA A 147 -16.26 1.23 -8.86
C ALA A 147 -16.51 1.43 -7.35
N HIS A 148 -16.46 0.37 -6.55
CA HIS A 148 -16.58 0.46 -5.08
C HIS A 148 -15.32 1.08 -4.45
N VAL A 149 -14.15 0.74 -4.98
CA VAL A 149 -12.87 1.33 -4.57
C VAL A 149 -12.91 2.84 -4.75
N ARG A 150 -13.24 3.32 -5.96
CA ARG A 150 -13.37 4.76 -6.25
C ARG A 150 -14.39 5.45 -5.35
N ALA A 151 -15.60 4.90 -5.24
CA ALA A 151 -16.65 5.52 -4.45
C ALA A 151 -16.24 5.74 -2.97
N ARG A 152 -15.60 4.75 -2.34
CA ARG A 152 -15.10 4.87 -0.96
C ARG A 152 -13.87 5.76 -0.85
N PHE A 153 -13.00 5.74 -1.85
CA PHE A 153 -11.85 6.63 -1.93
C PHE A 153 -12.29 8.10 -2.00
N ASP A 154 -13.22 8.45 -2.90
CA ASP A 154 -13.71 9.81 -3.10
C ASP A 154 -14.38 10.37 -1.84
N GLU A 155 -15.14 9.51 -1.15
CA GLU A 155 -15.75 9.83 0.14
C GLU A 155 -14.69 10.12 1.20
N ALA A 156 -13.70 9.23 1.36
CA ALA A 156 -12.61 9.40 2.31
C ALA A 156 -11.75 10.64 2.00
N ARG A 157 -11.39 10.86 0.73
CA ARG A 157 -10.67 12.05 0.25
C ARG A 157 -11.46 13.32 0.54
N SER A 158 -12.76 13.33 0.31
CA SER A 158 -13.63 14.47 0.59
C SER A 158 -13.70 14.80 2.09
N VAL A 159 -13.79 13.78 2.96
CA VAL A 159 -13.75 13.96 4.41
C VAL A 159 -12.40 14.53 4.85
N ALA A 160 -11.30 13.95 4.36
CA ALA A 160 -9.94 14.38 4.63
C ALA A 160 -9.69 15.83 4.21
N ALA A 161 -10.07 16.19 2.97
CA ALA A 161 -9.94 17.56 2.45
C ALA A 161 -10.72 18.58 3.30
N ARG A 162 -11.95 18.25 3.71
CA ARG A 162 -12.73 19.12 4.60
C ARG A 162 -12.10 19.26 5.98
N ALA A 163 -11.51 18.20 6.54
CA ALA A 163 -10.80 18.27 7.81
C ALA A 163 -9.57 19.16 7.72
N LEU A 164 -8.79 19.02 6.64
CA LEU A 164 -7.65 19.88 6.34
C LEU A 164 -8.05 21.36 6.25
N LEU A 165 -9.13 21.68 5.53
CA LEU A 165 -9.62 23.05 5.37
C LEU A 165 -10.13 23.68 6.68
N ARG A 166 -10.77 22.88 7.55
CA ARG A 166 -11.34 23.39 8.81
C ARG A 166 -10.34 23.51 9.94
N SER A 167 -9.36 22.61 10.01
CA SER A 167 -8.55 22.40 11.22
C SER A 167 -7.06 22.16 10.91
N GLY A 168 -6.65 22.43 9.67
CA GLY A 168 -5.28 22.24 9.21
C GLY A 168 -4.86 20.76 9.22
N PHE A 169 -3.54 20.55 9.15
CA PHE A 169 -2.97 19.20 9.10
C PHE A 169 -3.31 18.36 10.34
N GLY A 170 -3.42 18.98 11.52
CA GLY A 170 -3.80 18.27 12.75
C GLY A 170 -5.16 17.58 12.64
N GLY A 171 -6.18 18.30 12.17
CA GLY A 171 -7.51 17.71 11.97
C GLY A 171 -7.56 16.68 10.84
N LEU A 172 -6.76 16.85 9.78
CA LEU A 172 -6.57 15.82 8.76
C LEU A 172 -5.99 14.54 9.38
N ALA A 173 -4.88 14.67 10.09
CA ALA A 173 -4.12 13.57 10.68
C ALA A 173 -4.95 12.75 11.67
N GLU A 174 -5.68 13.42 12.57
CA GLU A 174 -6.57 12.76 13.54
C GLU A 174 -7.73 12.02 12.85
N GLY A 175 -8.15 12.47 11.67
CA GLY A 175 -9.20 11.84 10.87
C GLY A 175 -8.75 10.62 10.07
N LEU A 176 -7.45 10.33 9.95
CA LEU A 176 -6.96 9.25 9.08
C LEU A 176 -7.30 7.85 9.60
N HIS A 177 -7.08 7.61 10.89
CA HIS A 177 -7.33 6.33 11.55
C HIS A 177 -7.21 6.47 13.08
N PRO A 178 -7.96 5.71 13.91
CA PRO A 178 -7.88 5.81 15.38
C PRO A 178 -6.51 5.53 16.01
N SER A 179 -5.61 4.85 15.29
CA SER A 179 -4.24 4.60 15.76
C SER A 179 -3.26 5.74 15.43
N VAL A 180 -3.73 6.76 14.70
CA VAL A 180 -2.94 7.93 14.32
C VAL A 180 -3.17 9.04 15.33
N ARG A 181 -2.08 9.61 15.83
CA ARG A 181 -2.11 10.77 16.73
C ARG A 181 -1.13 11.81 16.25
N TRP A 182 -1.61 13.04 16.08
CA TRP A 182 -0.76 14.19 15.81
C TRP A 182 -0.27 14.80 17.13
N SER A 183 1.04 14.97 17.23
CA SER A 183 1.68 15.72 18.31
C SER A 183 2.80 16.53 17.67
N ALA A 184 2.44 17.72 17.19
CA ALA A 184 3.30 18.53 16.33
C ALA A 184 4.76 18.63 16.85
N PRO A 185 5.77 18.42 15.99
CA PRO A 185 5.71 18.16 14.55
C PRO A 185 5.75 16.66 14.18
N VAL A 186 5.30 15.77 15.08
CA VAL A 186 5.42 14.32 14.92
C VAL A 186 4.05 13.66 14.76
N LEU A 187 3.90 12.84 13.72
CA LEU A 187 2.76 11.95 13.54
C LEU A 187 3.09 10.58 14.14
N HIS A 188 2.32 10.18 15.14
CA HIS A 188 2.46 8.88 15.80
C HIS A 188 1.47 7.90 15.21
N ILE A 189 1.93 6.72 14.80
CA ILE A 189 1.08 5.64 14.31
C ILE A 189 1.31 4.42 15.19
N ALA A 190 0.31 4.08 16.01
CA ALA A 190 0.35 2.86 16.80
C ALA A 190 0.03 1.64 15.92
N GLY A 191 0.82 0.58 16.06
CA GLY A 191 0.59 -0.66 15.33
C GLY A 191 1.72 -1.66 15.55
N PRO A 192 1.43 -2.96 15.60
CA PRO A 192 2.46 -3.97 15.83
C PRO A 192 3.47 -4.08 14.68
N HIS A 193 3.03 -3.74 13.46
CA HIS A 193 3.77 -3.83 12.20
C HIS A 193 4.55 -2.57 11.82
N LEU A 194 4.31 -1.44 12.49
CA LEU A 194 4.97 -0.17 12.21
C LEU A 194 5.85 0.22 13.40
N ARG A 195 7.16 0.40 13.15
CA ARG A 195 8.15 0.67 14.21
C ARG A 195 9.25 1.57 13.69
N GLY A 196 9.73 2.45 14.57
CA GLY A 196 10.90 3.29 14.31
C GLY A 196 10.54 4.73 13.99
N ASP A 197 11.43 5.38 13.24
CA ASP A 197 11.37 6.80 12.92
C ASP A 197 11.54 7.01 11.41
N LEU A 198 10.59 7.70 10.80
CA LEU A 198 10.67 8.19 9.44
C LEU A 198 10.84 9.71 9.50
N ARG A 199 11.93 10.24 8.96
CA ARG A 199 12.13 11.68 8.80
C ARG A 199 11.81 12.07 7.37
N LEU A 200 10.93 13.04 7.18
CA LEU A 200 10.51 13.44 5.84
C LEU A 200 11.55 14.32 5.14
N ASP A 201 12.31 15.12 5.91
CA ASP A 201 13.47 15.88 5.45
C ASP A 201 13.18 16.76 4.22
N GLY A 202 12.03 17.45 4.23
CA GLY A 202 11.59 18.37 3.16
C GLY A 202 10.93 17.68 1.96
N ARG A 203 10.79 16.35 1.96
CA ARG A 203 10.17 15.59 0.86
C ARG A 203 8.63 15.64 0.88
N GLY A 204 8.02 16.03 2.00
CA GLY A 204 6.57 15.97 2.18
C GLY A 204 6.03 14.57 2.43
N LEU A 205 4.70 14.43 2.40
CA LEU A 205 4.01 13.15 2.62
C LEU A 205 2.81 13.02 1.68
N ARG A 206 2.78 11.94 0.90
CA ARG A 206 1.59 11.55 0.13
C ARG A 206 0.66 10.72 1.01
N ILE A 207 -0.59 11.15 1.17
CA ILE A 207 -1.61 10.41 1.94
C ILE A 207 -2.59 9.75 0.97
N VAL A 208 -2.79 8.44 1.13
CA VAL A 208 -3.59 7.62 0.22
C VAL A 208 -4.67 6.87 1.00
N PRO A 209 -5.95 7.28 0.91
CA PRO A 209 -7.05 6.41 1.34
C PRO A 209 -7.02 5.14 0.50
N SER A 210 -7.25 3.99 1.12
CA SER A 210 -7.25 2.71 0.41
C SER A 210 -8.36 1.78 0.87
N PHE A 211 -9.00 1.14 -0.11
CA PHE A 211 -10.13 0.23 0.08
C PHE A 211 -9.69 -1.12 0.63
N PHE A 212 -8.61 -1.71 0.15
CA PHE A 212 -8.13 -2.99 0.65
C PHE A 212 -7.14 -2.86 1.82
N CYS A 213 -6.77 -1.64 2.23
CA CYS A 213 -5.96 -1.42 3.42
C CYS A 213 -6.72 -1.86 4.69
N TRP A 214 -6.13 -2.74 5.49
CA TRP A 214 -6.74 -3.25 6.72
C TRP A 214 -5.71 -3.84 7.70
N PRO A 215 -5.92 -3.76 9.03
CA PRO A 215 -6.93 -2.95 9.71
C PRO A 215 -6.50 -1.49 9.90
N GLY A 216 -5.25 -1.16 9.60
CA GLY A 216 -4.70 0.15 9.91
C GLY A 216 -3.61 0.57 8.93
N PRO A 217 -3.05 1.78 9.14
CA PRO A 217 -2.18 2.39 8.15
C PRO A 217 -0.89 1.60 7.87
N ILE A 218 -0.32 1.84 6.69
CA ILE A 218 0.93 1.26 6.22
C ILE A 218 1.76 2.32 5.49
N VAL A 219 3.08 2.16 5.54
CA VAL A 219 4.08 2.97 4.85
C VAL A 219 5.08 2.04 4.16
N LEU A 220 5.90 2.60 3.28
CA LEU A 220 7.06 1.88 2.74
C LEU A 220 8.09 1.60 3.85
N ARG A 221 8.81 0.49 3.75
CA ARG A 221 9.86 0.16 4.73
C ARG A 221 11.10 1.02 4.55
N ASP A 222 11.49 1.26 3.30
CA ASP A 222 12.62 2.12 3.01
C ASP A 222 12.23 3.60 3.13
N GLY A 223 12.73 4.23 4.19
CA GLY A 223 12.46 5.64 4.48
C GLY A 223 13.11 6.63 3.50
N SER A 224 13.98 6.20 2.58
CA SER A 224 14.56 7.05 1.53
C SER A 224 13.66 7.22 0.30
N LEU A 225 12.68 6.32 0.10
CA LEU A 225 11.70 6.43 -0.98
C LEU A 225 10.76 7.62 -0.76
N PRO A 226 10.10 8.14 -1.82
CA PRO A 226 9.06 9.17 -1.70
C PRO A 226 8.04 8.78 -0.60
N PRO A 227 7.92 9.57 0.48
CA PRO A 227 7.12 9.17 1.63
C PRO A 227 5.63 9.05 1.29
N VAL A 228 5.05 7.91 1.64
CA VAL A 228 3.62 7.62 1.46
C VAL A 228 3.04 7.02 2.74
N LEU A 229 1.85 7.49 3.10
CA LEU A 229 1.02 6.94 4.16
C LEU A 229 -0.30 6.46 3.55
N VAL A 230 -0.47 5.14 3.50
CA VAL A 230 -1.71 4.51 3.06
C VAL A 230 -2.55 4.19 4.29
N HIS A 231 -3.85 4.52 4.26
CA HIS A 231 -4.74 4.29 5.40
C HIS A 231 -6.08 3.69 4.94
N PRO A 232 -6.76 2.91 5.80
CA PRO A 232 -8.06 2.33 5.47
C PRO A 232 -9.11 3.42 5.25
N VAL A 233 -9.98 3.19 4.27
CA VAL A 233 -11.26 3.90 4.16
C VAL A 233 -12.26 3.34 5.18
N THR A 234 -13.31 4.11 5.46
CA THR A 234 -14.48 3.57 6.18
C THR A 234 -15.26 2.64 5.26
N HIS A 235 -15.63 1.46 5.76
CA HIS A 235 -16.38 0.47 5.00
C HIS A 235 -17.84 0.39 5.42
N ASP A 236 -18.72 0.17 4.44
CA ASP A 236 -20.02 -0.47 4.65
C ASP A 236 -19.82 -2.00 4.60
N PRO A 237 -20.11 -2.77 5.66
CA PRO A 237 -20.02 -4.23 5.64
C PRO A 237 -20.88 -4.91 4.56
N ARG A 238 -21.83 -4.19 3.96
CA ARG A 238 -22.74 -4.67 2.90
C ARG A 238 -22.38 -4.20 1.50
N TRP A 239 -21.15 -3.76 1.25
CA TRP A 239 -20.73 -3.27 -0.07
C TRP A 239 -20.81 -4.30 -1.22
N LEU A 240 -20.99 -5.59 -0.92
CA LEU A 240 -21.29 -6.66 -1.89
C LEU A 240 -22.61 -7.40 -1.57
N ALA A 241 -23.57 -6.70 -0.97
CA ALA A 241 -24.88 -7.25 -0.67
C ALA A 241 -25.73 -7.40 -1.94
#